data_AF-A0A494VPQ1-F1
#
_entry.id   AF-A0A494VPQ1-F1
#
_cell.length_a   1.000
_cell.length_b   1.000
_cell.length_c   1.000
_cell.angle_alpha   90.00
_cell.angle_beta   90.00
_cell.angle_gamma   90.00
#
_symmetry.space_group_name_H-M   'P 1'
#
loop_
_entity.id
_entity.type
_entity.pdbx_description
1 polymer ?
#
loop_
_entity_poly.entity_id
_entity_poly.type
_entity_poly.pdbx_seq_one_letter_code
_entity_poly.pdbx_strand_id
1 'polypeptide(L)'
;MNIQSIIRLAGFAQIALVLGSFAIPGILNWRGELVKVQILIRQMFWTYAAYILVINLCFGLVSALCYNTLVNGSLLAMLLCGFIAVYWISRVLIQFFYFDRGGFPMGIWPKLCEAVLVMLFVFLGVVYSWAAYINYLQN
;
A
#
# COMPACT_ATOMS: atom_id res chain seq x y z
N MET A 1 -1.54 22.71 -5.99
CA MET A 1 -2.05 21.93 -4.84
C MET A 1 -0.99 21.92 -3.75
N ASN A 2 -1.38 22.14 -2.49
CA ASN A 2 -0.45 22.04 -1.36
C ASN A 2 -0.14 20.56 -1.09
N ILE A 3 1.14 20.21 -0.86
CA ILE A 3 1.57 18.82 -0.65
C ILE A 3 0.88 18.17 0.55
N GLN A 4 0.56 18.97 1.56
CA GLN A 4 -0.23 18.58 2.73
C GLN A 4 -1.59 17.96 2.32
N SER A 5 -2.28 18.58 1.35
CA SER A 5 -3.56 18.08 0.85
C SER A 5 -3.38 16.76 0.08
N ILE A 6 -2.28 16.61 -0.64
CA ILE A 6 -1.96 15.40 -1.41
C ILE A 6 -1.66 14.23 -0.46
N ILE A 7 -0.86 14.45 0.59
CA ILE A 7 -0.58 13.44 1.61
C ILE A 7 -1.87 13.04 2.35
N ARG A 8 -2.72 14.02 2.66
CA ARG A 8 -4.01 13.74 3.30
C ARG A 8 -4.92 12.88 2.40
N LEU A 9 -4.97 13.19 1.10
CA LEU A 9 -5.68 12.37 0.11
C LEU A 9 -5.07 10.95 0.01
N ALA A 10 -3.73 10.84 -0.01
CA ALA A 10 -3.02 9.57 0.00
C ALA A 10 -3.32 8.74 1.27
N GLY A 11 -3.49 9.40 2.42
CA GLY A 11 -3.91 8.77 3.66
C GLY A 11 -5.31 8.17 3.56
N PHE A 12 -6.28 8.93 3.05
CA PHE A 12 -7.64 8.42 2.82
C PHE A 12 -7.67 7.29 1.80
N ALA A 13 -6.88 7.38 0.72
CA ALA A 13 -6.79 6.34 -0.28
C ALA A 13 -6.24 5.02 0.29
N GLN A 14 -5.27 5.08 1.21
CA GLN A 14 -4.76 3.91 1.91
C GLN A 14 -5.79 3.30 2.87
N ILE A 15 -6.55 4.13 3.59
CA ILE A 15 -7.63 3.64 4.45
C ILE A 15 -8.70 2.94 3.59
N ALA A 16 -9.08 3.53 2.46
CA ALA A 16 -10.01 2.91 1.51
C ALA A 16 -9.47 1.58 0.95
N LEU A 17 -8.17 1.51 0.64
CA LEU A 17 -7.49 0.28 0.22
C LEU A 17 -7.56 -0.80 1.30
N VAL A 18 -7.33 -0.44 2.57
CA VAL A 18 -7.44 -1.38 3.69
C VAL A 18 -8.87 -1.92 3.80
N LEU A 19 -9.87 -1.04 3.72
CA LEU A 19 -11.28 -1.45 3.75
C LEU A 19 -11.62 -2.38 2.59
N GLY A 20 -11.16 -2.08 1.37
CA GLY A 20 -11.31 -2.96 0.21
C GLY A 20 -10.58 -4.29 0.36
N SER A 21 -9.45 -4.31 1.07
CA SER A 21 -8.65 -5.52 1.28
C SER A 21 -9.34 -6.56 2.15
N PHE A 22 -10.28 -6.16 3.01
CA PHE A 22 -11.10 -7.12 3.79
C PHE A 22 -12.03 -7.98 2.92
N ALA A 23 -12.39 -7.52 1.72
CA ALA A 23 -13.25 -8.30 0.81
C ALA A 23 -12.46 -9.38 0.04
N ILE A 24 -11.13 -9.22 -0.11
CA ILE A 24 -10.27 -10.07 -0.92
C ILE A 24 -10.30 -11.55 -0.48
N PRO A 25 -10.20 -11.90 0.83
CA PRO A 25 -10.21 -13.29 1.27
C PRO A 25 -11.50 -14.04 0.90
N GLY A 26 -12.63 -13.34 0.84
CA GLY A 26 -13.92 -13.88 0.42
C GLY A 26 -13.99 -14.06 -1.10
N ILE A 27 -13.63 -13.03 -1.86
CA ILE A 27 -13.69 -13.02 -3.34
C ILE A 27 -12.78 -14.11 -3.94
N LEU A 28 -11.58 -14.28 -3.39
CA LEU A 28 -10.60 -15.25 -3.89
C LEU A 28 -10.71 -16.63 -3.21
N ASN A 29 -11.76 -16.86 -2.40
CA ASN A 29 -11.97 -18.10 -1.65
C ASN A 29 -10.69 -18.61 -0.96
N TRP A 30 -10.00 -17.73 -0.22
CA TRP A 30 -8.74 -18.08 0.45
C TRP A 30 -8.89 -19.30 1.35
N ARG A 31 -10.06 -19.47 1.99
CA ARG A 31 -10.33 -20.64 2.83
C ARG A 31 -10.27 -21.94 2.02
N GLY A 32 -10.83 -21.98 0.81
CA GLY A 32 -10.78 -23.15 -0.07
C GLY A 32 -9.39 -23.43 -0.64
N GLU A 33 -8.69 -22.39 -1.09
CA GLU A 33 -7.35 -22.56 -1.68
C GLU A 33 -6.27 -22.90 -0.63
N LEU A 34 -6.35 -22.31 0.56
CA LEU A 34 -5.39 -22.55 1.63
C LEU A 34 -5.59 -23.90 2.35
N VAL A 35 -6.66 -24.66 2.05
CA VAL A 35 -6.80 -26.03 2.56
C VAL A 35 -5.77 -26.96 1.92
N LYS A 36 -5.32 -26.67 0.69
CA LYS A 36 -4.35 -27.48 -0.06
C LYS A 36 -2.91 -27.34 0.43
N VAL A 37 -2.62 -26.34 1.27
CA VAL A 37 -1.28 -26.07 1.81
C VAL A 37 -1.13 -26.59 3.24
N GLN A 38 0.11 -26.86 3.62
CA GLN A 38 0.47 -27.26 4.99
C GLN A 38 -0.04 -26.22 6.01
N ILE A 39 -0.50 -26.70 7.17
CA ILE A 39 -1.09 -25.89 8.24
C ILE A 39 -0.22 -24.67 8.62
N LEU A 40 1.10 -24.88 8.71
CA LEU A 40 2.06 -23.86 9.09
C LEU A 40 2.13 -22.74 8.04
N ILE A 41 2.18 -23.11 6.75
CA ILE A 41 2.21 -22.15 5.64
C ILE A 41 0.92 -21.34 5.60
N ARG A 42 -0.23 -21.99 5.82
CA ARG A 42 -1.53 -21.30 5.92
C ARG A 42 -1.55 -20.28 7.04
N GLN A 43 -1.06 -20.64 8.23
CA GLN A 43 -1.01 -19.72 9.37
C GLN A 43 -0.10 -18.53 9.07
N MET A 44 1.11 -18.77 8.55
CA MET A 44 2.04 -17.69 8.15
C MET A 44 1.42 -16.75 7.12
N PHE A 45 0.71 -17.29 6.12
CA PHE A 45 0.03 -16.48 5.11
C PHE A 45 -1.00 -15.54 5.73
N TRP A 46 -1.84 -16.02 6.65
CA TRP A 46 -2.80 -15.18 7.36
C TRP A 46 -2.11 -14.13 8.26
N THR A 47 -1.03 -14.51 8.94
CA THR A 47 -0.24 -13.58 9.76
C THR A 47 0.35 -12.46 8.91
N TYR A 48 0.95 -12.77 7.77
CA TYR A 48 1.52 -11.77 6.86
C TYR A 48 0.44 -10.88 6.24
N ALA A 49 -0.71 -11.45 5.86
CA ALA A 49 -1.85 -10.67 5.37
C ALA A 49 -2.33 -9.68 6.43
N ALA A 50 -2.45 -10.11 7.70
CA ALA A 50 -2.83 -9.24 8.81
C ALA A 50 -1.79 -8.13 9.05
N TYR A 51 -0.50 -8.46 9.05
CA TYR A 51 0.58 -7.47 9.22
C TYR A 51 0.57 -6.42 8.12
N ILE A 52 0.39 -6.84 6.86
CA ILE A 52 0.28 -5.93 5.70
C ILE A 52 -0.94 -5.01 5.83
N LEU A 53 -2.07 -5.55 6.30
CA LEU A 53 -3.27 -4.76 6.50
C LEU A 53 -3.09 -3.70 7.60
N VAL A 54 -2.51 -4.10 8.73
CA VAL A 54 -2.25 -3.19 9.86
C VAL A 54 -1.26 -2.10 9.47
N ILE A 55 -0.15 -2.43 8.80
CA ILE A 55 0.84 -1.41 8.43
C ILE A 55 0.26 -0.39 7.43
N ASN A 56 -0.53 -0.84 6.46
CA ASN A 56 -1.22 0.05 5.51
C ASN A 56 -2.24 0.95 6.23
N LEU A 57 -2.95 0.42 7.22
CA LEU A 57 -3.85 1.21 8.04
C LEU A 57 -3.08 2.27 8.85
N CYS A 58 -1.96 1.90 9.48
CA CYS A 58 -1.10 2.83 10.21
C CYS A 58 -0.59 3.95 9.29
N PHE A 59 -0.08 3.63 8.10
CA PHE A 59 0.36 4.64 7.13
C PHE A 59 -0.77 5.56 6.69
N GLY A 60 -1.95 4.99 6.42
CA GLY A 60 -3.16 5.73 6.09
C GLY A 60 -3.57 6.71 7.20
N LEU A 61 -3.62 6.24 8.45
CA LEU A 61 -3.98 7.04 9.62
C LEU A 61 -2.97 8.16 9.89
N VAL A 62 -1.67 7.84 9.89
CA VAL A 62 -0.61 8.84 10.08
C VAL A 62 -0.67 9.90 8.99
N SER A 63 -0.96 9.51 7.75
CA SER A 63 -1.06 10.44 6.63
C SER A 63 -2.36 11.24 6.61
N ALA A 64 -3.45 10.71 7.16
CA ALA A 64 -4.72 11.41 7.24
C ALA A 64 -4.79 12.40 8.43
N LEU A 65 -4.20 12.01 9.57
CA LEU A 65 -4.27 12.77 10.83
C LEU A 65 -3.06 13.69 11.05
N CYS A 66 -1.85 13.23 10.69
CA CYS A 66 -0.59 13.93 10.95
C CYS A 66 0.03 14.53 9.68
N TYR A 67 -0.79 14.85 8.66
CA TYR A 67 -0.33 15.37 7.36
C TYR A 67 0.51 16.65 7.48
N ASN A 68 0.22 17.52 8.45
CA ASN A 68 1.01 18.75 8.69
C ASN A 68 2.39 18.42 9.23
N THR A 69 2.48 17.46 10.16
CA THR A 69 3.73 17.04 10.79
C THR A 69 4.62 16.25 9.83
N LEU A 70 4.03 15.57 8.84
CA LEU A 70 4.75 14.83 7.79
C LEU A 70 5.49 15.73 6.79
N VAL A 71 5.24 17.04 6.80
CA VAL A 71 5.90 18.01 5.90
C VAL A 71 6.46 19.19 6.69
N ASN A 72 6.96 18.92 7.89
CA ASN A 72 7.51 19.95 8.78
C ASN A 72 9.04 20.13 8.64
N GLY A 73 9.68 19.44 7.68
CA GLY A 73 11.13 19.48 7.47
C GLY A 73 11.95 18.69 8.48
N SER A 74 11.33 18.04 9.48
CA SER A 74 12.10 17.27 10.46
C SER A 74 12.71 15.99 9.85
N LEU A 75 13.85 15.56 10.40
CA LEU A 75 14.48 14.29 10.02
C LEU A 75 13.51 13.11 10.18
N LEU A 76 12.64 13.13 11.21
CA LEU A 76 11.62 12.10 11.43
C LEU A 76 10.59 12.08 10.28
N ALA A 77 10.10 13.25 9.85
CA ALA A 77 9.17 13.36 8.75
C ALA A 77 9.80 12.88 7.43
N MET A 78 11.07 13.23 7.18
CA MET A 78 11.82 12.76 6.02
C MET A 78 11.95 11.23 6.02
N LEU A 79 12.43 10.64 7.13
CA LEU A 79 12.64 9.20 7.25
C LEU A 79 11.32 8.42 7.17
N LEU A 80 10.25 8.93 7.77
CA LEU A 80 8.94 8.27 7.73
C LEU A 80 8.34 8.32 6.33
N CYS A 81 8.38 9.46 5.64
CA CYS A 81 7.97 9.57 4.24
C CYS A 81 8.83 8.66 3.35
N GLY A 82 10.15 8.63 3.55
CA GLY A 82 11.07 7.74 2.83
C GLY A 82 10.74 6.26 3.06
N PHE A 83 10.43 5.88 4.30
CA PHE A 83 10.04 4.51 4.63
C PHE A 83 8.75 4.10 3.92
N ILE A 84 7.72 4.96 3.94
CA ILE A 84 6.46 4.71 3.24
C ILE A 84 6.70 4.65 1.71
N ALA A 85 7.57 5.50 1.17
CA ALA A 85 7.93 5.48 -0.24
C ALA A 85 8.58 4.16 -0.64
N VAL A 86 9.59 3.70 0.10
CA VAL A 86 10.26 2.42 -0.14
C VAL A 86 9.28 1.25 -0.05
N TYR A 87 8.36 1.27 0.92
CA TYR A 87 7.31 0.25 1.03
C TYR A 87 6.47 0.17 -0.24
N TRP A 88 5.92 1.29 -0.72
CA TRP A 88 5.05 1.30 -1.90
C TRP A 88 5.81 1.02 -3.20
N ILE A 89 7.02 1.54 -3.37
CA ILE A 89 7.87 1.24 -4.51
C ILE A 89 8.18 -0.25 -4.54
N SER A 90 8.60 -0.84 -3.42
CA SER A 90 8.84 -2.28 -3.32
C SER A 90 7.60 -3.08 -3.70
N ARG A 91 6.41 -2.64 -3.26
CA ARG A 91 5.14 -3.27 -3.61
C ARG A 91 4.87 -3.24 -5.12
N VAL A 92 5.14 -2.11 -5.77
CA VAL A 92 5.04 -1.98 -7.25
C VAL A 92 6.03 -2.92 -7.92
N LEU A 93 7.30 -2.93 -7.50
CA LEU A 93 8.32 -3.80 -8.08
C LEU A 93 7.93 -5.28 -7.98
N ILE A 94 7.43 -5.74 -6.83
CA ILE A 94 6.96 -7.12 -6.65
C ILE A 94 5.81 -7.44 -7.62
N GLN A 95 4.87 -6.50 -7.85
CA GLN A 95 3.77 -6.69 -8.80
C GLN A 95 4.25 -6.93 -10.24
N PHE A 96 5.32 -6.26 -10.67
CA PHE A 96 5.80 -6.36 -12.06
C PHE A 96 6.90 -7.41 -12.26
N PHE A 97 7.75 -7.65 -11.27
CA PHE A 97 8.92 -8.52 -11.39
C PHE A 97 8.75 -9.92 -10.77
N TYR A 98 7.83 -10.09 -9.81
CA TYR A 98 7.66 -11.36 -9.11
C TYR A 98 6.32 -12.05 -9.42
N PHE A 99 5.23 -11.28 -9.56
CA PHE A 99 3.93 -11.87 -9.87
C PHE A 99 3.82 -12.27 -11.34
N ASP A 100 3.70 -13.57 -11.59
CA ASP A 100 3.50 -14.12 -12.92
C ASP A 100 2.08 -13.85 -13.42
N ARG A 101 1.95 -13.12 -14.53
CA ARG A 101 0.67 -12.72 -15.13
C ARG A 101 -0.02 -13.87 -15.89
N GLY A 102 0.64 -15.01 -16.07
CA GLY A 102 0.12 -16.15 -16.82
C GLY A 102 -1.13 -16.80 -16.22
N GLY A 103 -1.38 -16.63 -14.91
CA GLY A 103 -2.52 -17.23 -14.21
C GLY A 103 -3.70 -16.30 -13.92
N PHE A 104 -3.68 -15.04 -14.38
CA PHE A 104 -4.74 -14.09 -14.05
C PHE A 104 -6.06 -14.43 -14.78
N PRO A 105 -7.21 -14.34 -14.09
CA PRO A 105 -8.51 -14.60 -14.71
C PRO A 105 -8.75 -13.67 -15.90
N MET A 106 -9.06 -14.24 -17.06
CA MET A 106 -9.34 -13.49 -18.27
C MET A 106 -10.66 -12.73 -18.12
N GLY A 107 -10.60 -11.40 -17.98
CA GLY A 107 -11.77 -10.53 -17.93
C GLY A 107 -11.39 -9.05 -17.86
N ILE A 108 -12.27 -8.17 -18.34
CA ILE A 108 -12.04 -6.71 -18.33
C ILE A 108 -12.07 -6.16 -16.90
N TRP A 109 -12.96 -6.69 -16.04
CA TRP A 109 -13.12 -6.26 -14.65
C TRP A 109 -11.90 -6.53 -13.76
N PRO A 110 -11.33 -7.75 -13.70
CA PRO A 110 -10.11 -8.00 -12.92
C PRO A 110 -8.92 -7.16 -13.38
N LYS A 111 -8.76 -6.98 -14.71
CA LYS A 111 -7.71 -6.14 -15.29
C LYS A 111 -7.87 -4.67 -14.92
N LEU A 112 -9.10 -4.15 -14.93
CA LEU A 112 -9.38 -2.77 -14.51
C LEU A 112 -9.06 -2.58 -13.02
N CYS A 113 -9.51 -3.51 -12.16
CA CYS A 113 -9.22 -3.46 -10.73
C CYS A 113 -7.71 -3.51 -10.45
N GLU A 114 -6.98 -4.39 -11.14
CA GLU A 114 -5.52 -4.44 -11.06
C GLU A 114 -4.89 -3.12 -11.50
N ALA A 115 -5.28 -2.57 -12.64
CA ALA A 115 -4.75 -1.30 -13.14
C ALA A 115 -4.99 -0.13 -12.18
N VAL A 116 -6.18 -0.05 -11.58
CA VAL A 116 -6.52 0.97 -10.57
C VAL A 116 -5.66 0.80 -9.31
N LEU A 117 -5.47 -0.43 -8.83
CA LEU A 117 -4.63 -0.71 -7.67
C LEU A 117 -3.15 -0.37 -7.94
N VAL A 118 -2.64 -0.73 -9.12
CA VAL A 118 -1.27 -0.40 -9.52
C VAL A 118 -1.08 1.11 -9.63
N MET A 119 -2.01 1.83 -10.26
CA MET A 119 -1.98 3.29 -10.32
C MET A 119 -1.99 3.90 -8.91
N LEU A 120 -2.78 3.34 -7.99
CA LEU A 120 -2.79 3.77 -6.60
C LEU A 120 -1.43 3.54 -5.93
N PHE A 121 -0.80 2.37 -6.09
CA PHE A 121 0.50 2.08 -5.49
C PHE A 121 1.60 3.00 -6.04
N VAL A 122 1.61 3.25 -7.36
CA VAL A 122 2.54 4.18 -8.01
C VAL A 122 2.31 5.60 -7.48
N PHE A 123 1.06 6.03 -7.41
CA PHE A 123 0.70 7.34 -6.84
C PHE A 123 1.23 7.51 -5.43
N LEU A 124 1.01 6.52 -4.54
CA LEU A 124 1.53 6.55 -3.17
C LEU A 124 3.06 6.61 -3.16
N GLY A 125 3.74 5.74 -3.92
CA GLY A 125 5.20 5.76 -4.04
C GLY A 125 5.76 7.13 -4.47
N VAL A 126 5.16 7.76 -5.48
CA VAL A 126 5.56 9.09 -5.96
C VAL A 126 5.30 10.17 -4.92
N VAL A 127 4.11 10.20 -4.30
CA VAL A 127 3.74 11.22 -3.31
C VAL A 127 4.67 11.19 -2.10
N TYR A 128 4.96 10.01 -1.56
CA TYR A 128 5.84 9.90 -0.39
C TYR A 128 7.31 10.14 -0.73
N SER A 129 7.77 9.75 -1.93
CA SER A 129 9.12 10.09 -2.39
C SER A 129 9.29 11.60 -2.52
N TRP A 130 8.28 12.27 -3.08
CA TRP A 130 8.26 13.72 -3.21
C TRP A 130 8.19 14.41 -1.85
N ALA A 131 7.38 13.90 -0.91
CA ALA A 131 7.32 14.41 0.46
C ALA A 131 8.64 14.25 1.21
N ALA A 132 9.33 13.12 1.04
CA ALA A 132 10.66 12.91 1.60
C ALA A 132 11.68 13.90 1.03
N TYR A 133 11.64 14.13 -0.30
CA TYR A 133 12.51 15.09 -0.97
C TYR A 133 12.27 16.54 -0.49
N ILE A 134 11.01 16.95 -0.31
CA ILE A 134 10.71 18.28 0.25
C ILE A 134 11.24 18.42 1.68
N ASN A 135 11.04 17.41 2.53
CA ASN A 135 11.58 17.46 3.89
C ASN A 135 13.12 17.52 3.89
N TYR A 136 13.79 16.85 2.95
CA TYR A 136 15.24 16.93 2.80
C TYR A 136 15.72 18.34 2.43
N LEU A 137 15.00 19.05 1.56
CA LEU A 137 15.34 20.42 1.18
C LEU A 137 15.11 21.45 2.30
N GLN A 138 14.29 21.12 3.31
CA GLN A 138 13.94 22.00 4.42
C GLN A 138 14.81 21.81 5.66
N ASN A 139 15.62 20.74 5.70
CA ASN A 139 16.48 20.33 6.82
C ASN A 139 17.94 20.73 6.57
#